data_AF-A0A947DXB0-F1
#
_entry.id   AF-A0A947DXB0-F1
#
_cell.length_a   1.000
_cell.length_b   1.000
_cell.length_c   1.000
_cell.angle_alpha   90.00
_cell.angle_beta   90.00
_cell.angle_gamma   90.00
#
_symmetry.space_group_name_H-M   'P 1'
#
loop_
_entity.id
_entity.type
_entity.pdbx_description
1 polymer ?
#
loop_
_entity_poly.entity_id
_entity_poly.type
_entity_poly.pdbx_seq_one_letter_code
_entity_poly.pdbx_strand_id
1 'polypeptide(L)'
;MIALAVGWMGMPLAALASSETKLMVSATVSKHASLQVLAQPTSVVITAADMARGYVDVLSPAQVTVQSNTQDGYMLMFENQGDFLRHALVKGLDSDVQVSAGGGGVAQRSSGGGMRKNLLNLGFRFVLSDSARQGVYAWPIRLSVSAL
;
A
#
# COMPACT_ATOMS: atom_id res chain seq x y z
N MET A 1 55.02 -54.50 -56.91
CA MET A 1 54.81 -53.04 -57.00
C MET A 1 53.41 -52.77 -56.44
N ILE A 2 53.35 -52.22 -55.21
CA ILE A 2 52.32 -51.35 -54.57
C ILE A 2 50.85 -51.70 -54.93
N ALA A 3 49.98 -52.10 -53.99
CA ALA A 3 49.21 -51.12 -53.19
C ALA A 3 48.30 -51.77 -52.11
N LEU A 4 48.33 -51.16 -50.91
CA LEU A 4 47.25 -50.83 -49.93
C LEU A 4 46.21 -51.91 -49.53
N ALA A 5 46.13 -52.42 -48.29
CA ALA A 5 45.98 -51.78 -46.96
C ALA A 5 44.55 -51.26 -46.63
N VAL A 6 43.91 -52.00 -45.71
CA VAL A 6 43.19 -51.53 -44.50
C VAL A 6 41.94 -50.66 -44.65
N GLY A 7 40.85 -51.12 -44.01
CA GLY A 7 40.07 -50.27 -43.13
C GLY A 7 38.58 -50.13 -43.45
N TRP A 8 37.78 -51.15 -43.11
CA TRP A 8 36.38 -50.91 -42.73
C TRP A 8 36.35 -50.53 -41.25
N MET A 9 36.11 -49.25 -40.97
CA MET A 9 35.67 -48.81 -39.65
C MET A 9 34.66 -47.69 -39.90
N GLY A 10 33.39 -47.99 -39.63
CA GLY A 10 32.28 -47.06 -39.80
C GLY A 10 32.53 -45.77 -39.02
N MET A 11 32.29 -44.64 -39.68
CA MET A 11 32.22 -43.34 -39.02
C MET A 11 30.95 -43.30 -38.16
N PRO A 12 31.02 -42.99 -36.86
CA PRO A 12 29.82 -42.60 -36.15
C PRO A 12 29.46 -41.18 -36.61
N LEU A 13 28.27 -41.05 -37.20
CA LEU A 13 27.64 -39.76 -37.46
C LEU A 13 27.35 -39.12 -36.10
N ALA A 14 28.19 -38.21 -35.64
CA ALA A 14 27.94 -37.45 -34.43
C ALA A 14 26.71 -36.55 -34.67
N ALA A 15 25.55 -36.99 -34.20
CA ALA A 15 24.35 -36.16 -34.15
C ALA A 15 24.63 -34.97 -33.22
N LEU A 16 24.58 -33.75 -33.77
CA LEU A 16 24.52 -32.54 -32.97
C LEU A 16 23.16 -32.51 -32.26
N ALA A 17 23.10 -33.09 -31.06
CA ALA A 17 21.98 -32.94 -30.18
C ALA A 17 21.87 -31.46 -29.80
N SER A 18 20.95 -30.75 -30.46
CA SER A 18 20.56 -29.40 -30.06
C SER A 18 19.80 -29.52 -28.74
N SER A 19 20.52 -29.40 -27.62
CA SER A 19 19.89 -29.27 -26.31
C SER A 19 19.23 -27.89 -26.22
N GLU A 20 17.94 -27.81 -26.56
CA GLU A 20 17.08 -26.73 -26.10
C GLU A 20 16.95 -26.82 -24.58
N THR A 21 17.91 -26.22 -23.88
CA THR A 21 17.83 -26.00 -22.43
C THR A 21 16.69 -25.00 -22.19
N LYS A 22 15.48 -25.51 -21.92
CA LYS A 22 14.39 -24.70 -21.37
C LYS A 22 14.78 -24.23 -19.99
N LEU A 23 15.37 -23.04 -19.92
CA LEU A 23 15.65 -22.35 -18.67
C LEU A 23 14.30 -21.89 -18.08
N MET A 24 13.73 -22.65 -17.15
CA MET A 24 12.59 -22.20 -16.35
C MET A 24 13.07 -21.09 -15.40
N VAL A 25 12.84 -19.84 -15.80
CA VAL A 25 13.08 -18.69 -14.94
C VAL A 25 11.87 -18.52 -14.04
N SER A 26 11.99 -18.95 -12.78
CA SER A 26 11.02 -18.68 -11.73
C SER A 26 11.48 -17.47 -10.92
N ALA A 27 10.85 -16.31 -11.13
CA ALA A 27 11.07 -15.13 -10.31
C ALA A 27 9.95 -15.02 -9.27
N THR A 28 10.28 -15.17 -7.98
CA THR A 28 9.34 -14.88 -6.90
C THR A 28 9.31 -13.38 -6.65
N VAL A 29 8.21 -12.73 -7.02
CA VAL A 29 8.04 -11.29 -6.77
C VAL A 29 7.61 -11.09 -5.33
N SER A 30 8.41 -10.35 -4.55
CA SER A 30 8.05 -9.99 -3.18
C SER A 30 6.84 -9.06 -3.15
N LYS A 31 5.96 -9.29 -2.17
CA LYS A 31 4.82 -8.40 -1.87
C LYS A 31 5.33 -7.01 -1.52
N HIS A 32 4.75 -5.98 -2.14
CA HIS A 32 5.14 -4.59 -1.97
C HIS A 32 3.91 -3.70 -1.93
N ALA A 33 3.91 -2.75 -0.98
CA ALA A 33 2.98 -1.65 -0.91
C ALA A 33 3.75 -0.38 -0.51
N SER A 34 3.46 0.73 -1.17
CA SER A 34 4.00 2.05 -0.84
C SER A 34 2.90 3.10 -0.81
N LEU A 35 3.06 4.09 0.06
CA LEU A 35 2.14 5.20 0.24
C LEU A 35 2.86 6.49 -0.13
N GLN A 36 2.22 7.29 -0.96
CA GLN A 36 2.65 8.65 -1.26
C GLN A 36 1.56 9.62 -0.81
N VAL A 37 1.91 10.61 -0.01
CA VAL A 37 0.99 11.70 0.36
C VAL A 37 1.13 12.83 -0.65
N LEU A 38 0.03 13.19 -1.32
CA LEU A 38 0.00 14.25 -2.32
C LEU A 38 -0.38 15.58 -1.69
N ALA A 39 -1.41 15.54 -0.85
CA ALA A 39 -1.88 16.69 -0.08
C ALA A 39 -2.37 16.20 1.28
N GLN A 40 -2.02 16.91 2.34
CA GLN A 40 -2.60 16.68 3.65
C GLN A 40 -2.74 18.02 4.38
N PRO A 41 -3.72 18.16 5.28
CA PRO A 41 -3.75 19.30 6.18
C PRO A 41 -2.49 19.33 7.05
N THR A 42 -2.01 20.53 7.36
CA THR A 42 -0.88 20.73 8.28
C THR A 42 -1.35 20.90 9.72
N SER A 43 -2.58 21.38 9.90
CA SER A 43 -3.18 21.65 11.20
C SER A 43 -4.68 21.42 11.20
N VAL A 44 -5.23 21.30 12.41
CA VAL A 44 -6.66 21.23 12.69
C VAL A 44 -6.99 22.38 13.63
N VAL A 45 -7.99 23.18 13.27
CA VAL A 45 -8.46 24.28 14.12
C VAL A 45 -9.71 23.81 14.84
N ILE A 46 -9.67 23.77 16.16
CA ILE A 46 -10.83 23.47 17.00
C ILE A 46 -11.43 24.79 17.45
N THR A 47 -12.67 25.06 17.07
CA THR A 47 -13.40 26.27 17.47
C THR A 47 -14.31 26.00 18.66
N ALA A 48 -14.84 27.06 19.28
CA ALA A 48 -15.84 26.94 20.32
C ALA A 48 -17.13 26.24 19.84
N ALA A 49 -17.46 26.37 18.54
CA ALA A 49 -18.61 25.68 17.95
C ALA A 49 -18.36 24.17 17.83
N ASP A 50 -17.14 23.75 17.51
CA ASP A 50 -16.77 22.33 17.44
C ASP A 50 -16.77 21.69 18.83
N MET A 51 -16.29 22.42 19.84
CA MET A 51 -16.37 22.01 21.25
C MET A 51 -17.82 21.78 21.70
N ALA A 52 -18.74 22.68 21.32
CA ALA A 52 -20.16 22.54 21.65
C ALA A 52 -20.83 21.36 20.93
N ARG A 53 -20.34 21.01 19.73
CA ARG A 53 -20.80 19.85 18.94
C ARG A 53 -20.17 18.52 19.39
N GLY A 54 -19.00 18.57 20.02
CA GLY A 54 -18.20 17.40 20.41
C GLY A 54 -17.39 16.78 19.27
N TYR A 55 -17.33 17.42 18.10
CA TYR A 55 -16.53 16.95 16.96
C TYR A 55 -16.12 18.11 16.06
N VAL A 56 -15.00 17.93 15.34
CA VAL A 56 -14.51 18.83 14.31
C VAL A 56 -14.46 18.10 12.96
N ASP A 57 -15.03 18.72 11.92
CA ASP A 57 -14.95 18.25 10.54
C ASP A 57 -13.76 18.92 9.85
N VAL A 58 -12.86 18.11 9.27
CA VAL A 58 -11.70 18.64 8.53
C VAL A 58 -12.14 18.99 7.11
N LEU A 59 -12.07 20.27 6.78
CA LEU A 59 -12.53 20.78 5.48
C LEU A 59 -11.66 20.30 4.30
N SER A 60 -10.37 20.11 4.53
CA SER A 60 -9.42 19.66 3.51
C SER A 60 -9.19 18.15 3.62
N PRO A 61 -9.56 17.35 2.60
CA PRO A 61 -9.26 15.93 2.62
C PRO A 61 -7.76 15.67 2.47
N ALA A 62 -7.27 14.58 3.06
CA ALA A 62 -5.92 14.10 2.76
C ALA A 62 -5.96 13.26 1.47
N GLN A 63 -5.15 13.64 0.50
CA GLN A 63 -5.02 12.94 -0.78
C GLN A 63 -3.77 12.08 -0.72
N VAL A 64 -3.96 10.77 -0.83
CA VAL A 64 -2.86 9.81 -0.82
C VAL A 64 -2.97 8.87 -2.00
N THR A 65 -1.82 8.48 -2.53
CA THR A 65 -1.73 7.42 -3.52
C THR A 65 -1.11 6.20 -2.87
N VAL A 66 -1.81 5.08 -2.95
CA VAL A 66 -1.26 3.78 -2.58
C VAL A 66 -0.84 3.04 -3.84
N GLN A 67 0.37 2.50 -3.86
CA GLN A 67 0.84 1.59 -4.88
C GLN A 67 1.03 0.20 -4.29
N SER A 68 0.42 -0.84 -4.85
CA SER A 68 0.65 -2.22 -4.40
C SER A 68 0.67 -3.19 -5.57
N ASN A 69 1.52 -4.22 -5.48
CA ASN A 69 1.61 -5.30 -6.46
C ASN A 69 0.88 -6.59 -6.00
N THR A 70 0.17 -6.53 -4.87
CA THR A 70 -0.50 -7.69 -4.29
C THR A 70 -1.94 -7.78 -4.76
N GLN A 71 -2.41 -9.02 -4.95
CA GLN A 71 -3.82 -9.31 -5.24
C GLN A 71 -4.65 -9.42 -3.95
N ASP A 72 -4.01 -9.78 -2.83
CA ASP A 72 -4.66 -9.92 -1.51
C ASP A 72 -5.05 -8.55 -0.91
N GLY A 73 -4.48 -7.46 -1.43
CA GLY A 73 -4.75 -6.10 -1.00
C GLY A 73 -3.68 -5.54 -0.08
N TYR A 74 -4.00 -4.44 0.57
CA TYR A 74 -3.07 -3.76 1.48
C TYR A 74 -3.79 -3.32 2.74
N MET A 75 -3.04 -3.26 3.83
CA MET A 75 -3.51 -2.68 5.08
C MET A 75 -3.10 -1.23 5.12
N LEU A 76 -4.07 -0.32 5.15
CA LEU A 76 -3.84 1.09 5.42
C LEU A 76 -3.90 1.32 6.93
N MET A 77 -2.79 1.71 7.52
CA MET A 77 -2.67 1.96 8.93
C MET A 77 -2.80 3.45 9.21
N PHE A 78 -3.62 3.75 10.20
CA PHE A 78 -3.87 5.08 10.72
C PHE A 78 -3.33 5.12 12.13
N GLU A 79 -2.35 5.98 12.37
CA GLU A 79 -1.84 6.26 13.70
C GLU A 79 -2.30 7.66 14.11
N ASN A 80 -2.86 7.76 15.31
CA ASN A 80 -3.24 9.05 15.88
C ASN A 80 -2.23 9.48 16.93
N GLN A 81 -1.72 10.69 16.79
CA GLN A 81 -0.74 11.32 17.68
C GLN A 81 -1.33 12.51 18.47
N GLY A 82 -2.63 12.80 18.30
CA GLY A 82 -3.31 13.91 18.95
C GLY A 82 -4.08 13.49 20.21
N ASP A 83 -3.84 14.20 21.31
CA ASP A 83 -4.50 13.96 22.61
C ASP A 83 -5.92 14.56 22.69
N PHE A 84 -6.28 15.41 21.71
CA PHE A 84 -7.55 16.12 21.66
C PHE A 84 -8.70 15.30 21.05
N LEU A 85 -8.43 14.08 20.57
CA LEU A 85 -9.43 13.26 19.89
C LEU A 85 -9.63 11.91 20.59
N ARG A 86 -10.89 11.49 20.68
CA ARG A 86 -11.30 10.19 21.21
C ARG A 86 -11.29 9.12 20.13
N HIS A 87 -11.76 9.48 18.93
CA HIS A 87 -11.69 8.65 17.73
C HIS A 87 -11.84 9.53 16.48
N ALA A 88 -11.34 9.04 15.35
CA ALA A 88 -11.47 9.66 14.06
C ALA A 88 -12.41 8.83 13.18
N LEU A 89 -13.34 9.48 12.49
CA LEU A 89 -14.10 8.88 11.41
C LEU A 89 -13.43 9.24 10.09
N VAL A 90 -12.98 8.22 9.38
CA VAL A 90 -12.31 8.32 8.09
C VAL A 90 -13.29 7.95 6.99
N LYS A 91 -13.43 8.82 6.02
CA LYS A 91 -14.30 8.67 4.84
C LYS A 91 -13.46 8.59 3.57
N GLY A 92 -14.02 8.04 2.50
CA GLY A 92 -13.35 7.94 1.20
C GLY A 92 -12.52 6.66 1.01
N LEU A 93 -12.78 5.65 1.84
CA LEU A 93 -12.39 4.26 1.63
C LEU A 93 -13.59 3.47 1.08
N ASP A 94 -13.43 2.15 0.89
CA ASP A 94 -14.55 1.24 0.53
C ASP A 94 -15.76 1.37 1.48
N SER A 95 -15.51 1.71 2.74
CA SER A 95 -16.51 2.00 3.77
C SER A 95 -16.00 3.08 4.71
N ASP A 96 -16.90 3.84 5.33
CA ASP A 96 -16.52 4.74 6.43
C ASP A 96 -15.99 3.93 7.62
N VAL A 97 -14.81 4.30 8.13
CA VAL A 97 -14.13 3.58 9.19
C VAL A 97 -13.94 4.47 10.41
N GLN A 98 -14.24 3.93 11.58
CA GLN A 98 -13.85 4.53 12.84
C GLN A 98 -12.46 4.03 13.29
N VAL A 99 -11.54 4.97 13.44
CA VAL A 99 -10.18 4.78 13.94
C VAL A 99 -10.14 5.26 15.39
N SER A 100 -9.66 4.41 16.31
CA SER A 100 -9.60 4.74 17.74
C SER A 100 -8.53 5.79 18.05
N ALA A 101 -8.49 6.31 19.29
CA ALA A 101 -7.43 7.23 19.73
C ALA A 101 -6.02 6.64 19.58
N GLY A 102 -5.85 5.31 19.65
CA GLY A 102 -4.56 4.64 19.42
C GLY A 102 -4.26 4.34 17.95
N GLY A 103 -5.16 4.71 17.03
CA GLY A 103 -5.07 4.33 15.63
C GLY A 103 -5.93 3.11 15.27
N GLY A 104 -5.62 2.52 14.12
CA GLY A 104 -6.34 1.38 13.56
C GLY A 104 -5.86 1.03 12.14
N GLY A 105 -6.11 -0.21 11.71
CA GLY A 105 -5.80 -0.67 10.36
C GLY A 105 -7.07 -0.97 9.58
N VAL A 106 -7.08 -0.59 8.30
CA VAL A 106 -8.17 -0.91 7.36
C VAL A 106 -7.60 -1.69 6.20
N ALA A 107 -8.08 -2.92 6.01
CA ALA A 107 -7.77 -3.68 4.83
C ALA A 107 -8.52 -3.08 3.62
N GLN A 108 -7.79 -2.79 2.56
CA GLN A 108 -8.32 -2.35 1.28
C GLN A 108 -8.07 -3.45 0.26
N ARG A 109 -9.10 -3.79 -0.50
CA ARG A 109 -8.99 -4.82 -1.53
C ARG A 109 -8.25 -4.24 -2.73
N SER A 110 -7.35 -5.03 -3.30
CA SER A 110 -6.75 -4.73 -4.59
C SER A 110 -7.44 -5.57 -5.65
N SER A 111 -8.11 -4.95 -6.62
CA SER A 111 -8.74 -5.70 -7.71
C SER A 111 -7.77 -5.87 -8.89
N GLY A 112 -7.40 -7.11 -9.19
CA GLY A 112 -6.61 -7.51 -10.36
C GLY A 112 -5.12 -7.72 -10.08
N GLY A 113 -4.37 -8.18 -11.09
CA GLY A 113 -2.92 -8.44 -10.97
C GLY A 113 -2.04 -7.24 -11.34
N GLY A 114 -0.77 -7.28 -10.91
CA GLY A 114 0.29 -6.30 -11.24
C GLY A 114 0.39 -5.13 -10.26
N MET A 115 1.34 -4.22 -10.52
CA MET A 115 1.51 -2.98 -9.74
C MET A 115 0.34 -2.02 -10.02
N ARG A 116 -0.47 -1.76 -9.00
CA ARG A 116 -1.66 -0.92 -9.05
C ARG A 116 -1.37 0.40 -8.35
N LYS A 117 -1.91 1.51 -8.87
CA LYS A 117 -1.83 2.84 -8.26
C LYS A 117 -3.26 3.34 -8.00
N ASN A 118 -3.63 3.50 -6.73
CA ASN A 118 -4.95 3.97 -6.32
C ASN A 118 -4.84 5.33 -5.64
N LEU A 119 -5.60 6.31 -6.12
CA LEU A 119 -5.74 7.62 -5.48
C LEU A 119 -6.91 7.58 -4.50
N LEU A 120 -6.64 7.88 -3.23
CA LEU A 120 -7.62 7.95 -2.15
C LEU A 120 -7.77 9.40 -1.69
N ASN A 121 -9.02 9.87 -1.61
CA ASN A 121 -9.38 11.16 -1.04
C ASN A 121 -10.00 10.93 0.34
N LEU A 122 -9.18 11.04 1.39
CA LEU A 122 -9.55 10.71 2.75
C LEU A 122 -10.15 11.92 3.47
N GLY A 123 -11.43 11.86 3.78
CA GLY A 123 -12.11 12.84 4.64
C GLY A 123 -11.97 12.44 6.10
N PHE A 124 -11.81 13.43 6.99
CA PHE A 124 -11.65 13.18 8.42
C PHE A 124 -12.66 13.98 9.24
N ARG A 125 -13.27 13.30 10.21
CA ARG A 125 -14.01 13.91 11.32
C ARG A 125 -13.40 13.44 12.63
N PHE A 126 -12.92 14.36 13.44
CA PHE A 126 -12.35 14.03 14.74
C PHE A 126 -13.40 14.26 15.83
N VAL A 127 -13.74 13.20 16.55
CA VAL A 127 -14.58 13.29 17.73
C VAL A 127 -13.69 13.70 18.90
N LEU A 128 -14.02 14.81 19.54
CA LEU A 128 -13.19 15.45 20.54
C LEU A 128 -13.17 14.65 21.84
N SER A 129 -12.03 14.65 22.52
CA SER A 129 -11.91 14.13 23.88
C SER A 129 -12.38 15.18 24.91
N ASP A 130 -12.61 14.75 26.14
CA ASP A 130 -12.98 15.66 27.24
C ASP A 130 -11.83 16.62 27.62
N SER A 131 -10.60 16.29 27.20
CA SER A 131 -9.41 17.13 27.36
C SER A 131 -9.18 18.10 26.19
N ALA A 132 -9.98 18.02 25.12
CA ALA A 132 -9.88 18.92 23.99
C ALA A 132 -10.09 20.37 24.43
N ARG A 133 -9.33 21.28 23.84
CA ARG A 133 -9.47 22.71 24.06
C ARG A 133 -9.58 23.42 22.72
N GLN A 134 -10.17 24.61 22.75
CA GLN A 134 -10.14 25.49 21.59
C GLN A 134 -8.69 25.85 21.27
N GLY A 135 -8.31 25.78 19.99
CA GLY A 135 -6.95 26.08 19.57
C GLY A 135 -6.60 25.50 18.20
N VAL A 136 -5.34 25.72 17.81
CA VAL A 136 -4.76 25.16 16.59
C VAL A 136 -3.85 24.01 16.98
N TYR A 137 -4.13 22.82 16.46
CA TYR A 137 -3.36 21.61 16.68
C TYR A 137 -2.63 21.20 15.41
N ALA A 138 -1.46 20.59 15.55
CA ALA A 138 -0.80 19.94 14.43
C ALA A 138 -1.66 18.78 13.90
N TRP A 139 -1.54 18.48 12.61
CA TRP A 139 -2.23 17.34 12.01
C TRP A 139 -1.89 16.03 12.74
N PRO A 140 -2.88 15.34 13.35
CA PRO A 140 -2.58 14.26 14.28
C PRO A 140 -2.49 12.88 13.61
N ILE A 141 -2.87 12.76 12.33
CA ILE A 141 -2.95 11.47 11.64
C ILE A 141 -1.68 11.21 10.85
N ARG A 142 -1.02 10.11 11.19
CA ARG A 142 0.05 9.52 10.38
C ARG A 142 -0.52 8.31 9.64
N LEU A 143 -0.19 8.24 8.35
CA LEU A 143 -0.62 7.16 7.47
C LEU A 143 0.57 6.30 7.12
N SER A 144 0.39 4.98 7.15
CA SER A 144 1.35 4.01 6.64
C SER A 144 0.61 2.87 5.95
N VAL A 145 1.33 2.08 5.16
CA VAL A 145 0.75 0.97 4.42
C VAL A 145 1.63 -0.26 4.56
N SER A 146 1.00 -1.43 4.66
CA SER A 146 1.68 -2.71 4.55
C SER A 146 0.96 -3.61 3.54
N ALA A 147 1.74 -4.38 2.79
CA ALA A 147 1.20 -5.36 1.85
C ALA A 147 0.67 -6.58 2.61
N LEU A 148 -0.49 -7.09 2.19
CA LEU A 148 -1.08 -8.33 2.74
C LEU A 148 -0.65 -9.53 1.92
#